data_AF-A0A1A8UGM7-F1
#
_entry.id   AF-A0A1A8UGM7-F1
#
_cell.length_a   1.000
_cell.length_b   1.000
_cell.length_c   1.000
_cell.angle_alpha   90.00
_cell.angle_beta   90.00
_cell.angle_gamma   90.00
#
_symmetry.space_group_name_H-M   'P 1'
#
loop_
_entity.id
_entity.type
_entity.pdbx_description
1 polymer ?
#
loop_
_entity_poly.entity_id
_entity_poly.type
_entity_poly.pdbx_seq_one_letter_code
_entity_poly.pdbx_strand_id
1 'polypeptide(L)'
;VTVLWDRKTTVHIQVGPRWQGKLSGLCGNFDMKTVNEMRTPENIDSPTPQEFGNSWTATECVNSPDIRPPCSLSPLREPFAKRQCAVLLSEVFQTCHP
;
A
#
# COMPACT_ATOMS: atom_id res chain seq x y z
N VAL A 1 -3.52 -10.13 -17.37
CA VAL A 1 -3.06 -9.87 -15.99
C VAL A 1 -1.60 -10.23 -15.99
N THR A 2 -0.75 -9.33 -15.52
CA THR A 2 0.70 -9.52 -15.47
C THR A 2 1.13 -9.30 -14.03
N VAL A 3 1.98 -10.20 -13.53
CA VAL A 3 2.56 -10.10 -12.19
C VAL A 3 4.06 -9.98 -12.36
N LEU A 4 4.62 -8.89 -11.85
CA LEU A 4 6.06 -8.63 -11.82
C LEU A 4 6.51 -8.70 -10.36
N TRP A 5 7.51 -9.53 -10.07
CA TRP A 5 8.02 -9.70 -8.71
C TRP A 5 9.53 -9.52 -8.72
N ASP A 6 10.04 -8.70 -7.79
CA ASP A 6 11.47 -8.44 -7.60
C ASP A 6 12.24 -9.61 -6.94
N ARG A 7 11.55 -10.73 -6.70
CA ARG A 7 12.05 -11.91 -5.97
C ARG A 7 12.40 -11.65 -4.50
N LYS A 8 11.93 -10.54 -3.96
CA LYS A 8 12.05 -10.14 -2.56
C LYS A 8 10.65 -9.83 -2.04
N THR A 9 10.33 -8.55 -1.90
CA THR A 9 9.13 -8.07 -1.21
C THR A 9 8.21 -7.24 -2.11
N THR A 10 8.64 -6.89 -3.33
CA THR A 10 7.90 -5.98 -4.20
C THR A 10 7.17 -6.75 -5.29
N VAL A 11 5.84 -6.66 -5.30
CA VAL A 11 4.97 -7.22 -6.35
C VAL A 11 4.23 -6.09 -7.05
N HIS A 12 4.35 -6.01 -8.37
CA HIS A 12 3.52 -5.14 -9.22
C HIS A 12 2.50 -5.99 -9.98
N ILE A 13 1.22 -5.62 -9.85
CA ILE A 13 0.11 -6.26 -10.56
C ILE A 13 -0.37 -5.29 -11.64
N GLN A 14 -0.40 -5.75 -12.89
CA GLN A 14 -0.92 -4.98 -14.02
C GLN A 14 -2.11 -5.70 -14.66
N VAL A 15 -3.18 -4.94 -14.87
CA VAL A 15 -4.43 -5.42 -15.47
C VAL A 15 -4.82 -4.50 -16.63
N GLY A 16 -5.41 -5.09 -17.67
CA GLY A 16 -5.90 -4.33 -18.82
C GLY A 16 -7.32 -3.80 -18.60
N PRO A 17 -7.81 -2.88 -19.47
CA PRO A 17 -9.10 -2.20 -19.32
C PRO A 17 -10.32 -3.12 -19.18
N ARG A 18 -10.25 -4.36 -19.69
CA ARG A 18 -11.32 -5.37 -19.54
C ARG A 18 -11.69 -5.68 -18.08
N TRP A 19 -10.83 -5.35 -17.12
CA TRP A 19 -10.99 -5.56 -15.68
C TRP A 19 -11.51 -4.33 -14.93
N GLN A 20 -11.69 -3.19 -15.61
CA GLN A 20 -12.15 -1.96 -15.00
C GLN A 20 -13.50 -2.16 -14.28
N GLY A 21 -13.55 -1.78 -13.01
CA GLY A 21 -14.71 -1.93 -12.13
C GLY A 21 -15.11 -3.38 -11.81
N LYS A 22 -14.25 -4.36 -12.11
CA LYS A 22 -14.51 -5.79 -11.87
C LYS A 22 -13.59 -6.41 -10.81
N LEU A 23 -12.71 -5.61 -10.22
CA LEU A 23 -11.77 -6.06 -9.21
C LEU A 23 -12.27 -5.65 -7.82
N SER A 24 -11.73 -6.30 -6.81
CA SER A 24 -11.88 -5.94 -5.40
C SER A 24 -10.70 -6.49 -4.63
N GLY A 25 -10.42 -5.93 -3.46
CA GLY A 25 -9.30 -6.32 -2.61
C GLY A 25 -8.43 -5.14 -2.22
N LEU A 26 -7.26 -5.44 -1.65
CA LEU A 26 -6.30 -4.45 -1.17
C LEU A 26 -5.75 -3.52 -2.26
N CYS A 27 -5.83 -3.92 -3.53
CA CYS A 27 -5.46 -3.09 -4.67
C CYS A 27 -6.61 -2.23 -5.22
N GLY A 28 -7.76 -2.21 -4.51
CA GLY A 28 -8.91 -1.42 -4.91
C GLY A 28 -9.83 -2.11 -5.91
N ASN A 29 -10.76 -1.34 -6.48
CA ASN A 29 -11.81 -1.83 -7.39
C ASN A 29 -11.54 -1.52 -8.88
N PHE A 30 -10.55 -0.65 -9.14
CA PHE A 30 -10.13 -0.26 -10.49
C PHE A 30 -11.27 0.38 -11.31
N ASP A 31 -12.11 1.22 -10.71
CA ASP A 31 -13.22 1.94 -11.38
C ASP A 31 -12.86 3.38 -11.84
N MET A 32 -11.59 3.76 -11.70
CA MET A 32 -11.02 5.10 -11.95
C MET A 32 -11.39 6.18 -10.91
N LYS A 33 -11.92 5.80 -9.74
CA LYS A 33 -12.17 6.71 -8.63
C LYS A 33 -11.35 6.29 -7.42
N THR A 34 -10.52 7.20 -6.92
CA THR A 34 -9.66 6.91 -5.76
C THR A 34 -10.40 6.97 -4.42
N VAL A 35 -11.60 7.58 -4.39
CA VAL A 35 -12.36 7.86 -3.15
C VAL A 35 -12.99 6.62 -2.51
N ASN A 36 -13.16 5.54 -3.27
CA ASN A 36 -13.85 4.29 -2.87
C ASN A 36 -12.94 3.05 -3.00
N GLU A 37 -11.62 3.24 -2.98
CA GLU A 37 -10.67 2.11 -3.10
C GLU A 37 -10.57 1.29 -1.82
N MET A 38 -10.95 1.86 -0.66
CA MET A 38 -10.97 1.17 0.64
C MET A 38 -12.29 0.44 0.91
N ARG A 39 -12.80 -0.29 -0.08
CA ARG A 39 -14.07 -1.02 0.01
C ARG A 39 -13.89 -2.43 0.58
N THR A 40 -14.63 -2.79 1.63
CA THR A 40 -14.58 -4.12 2.26
C THR A 40 -15.23 -5.19 1.37
N PRO A 41 -15.06 -6.50 1.67
CA PRO A 41 -15.76 -7.58 0.96
C PRO A 41 -17.29 -7.44 0.96
N GLU A 42 -17.86 -6.79 1.97
CA GLU A 42 -19.29 -6.51 2.13
C GLU A 42 -19.77 -5.29 1.33
N ASN A 43 -18.91 -4.72 0.48
CA ASN A 43 -19.19 -3.51 -0.31
C ASN A 43 -19.43 -2.25 0.54
N ILE A 44 -18.79 -2.15 1.71
CA ILE A 44 -18.84 -0.98 2.58
C ILE A 44 -17.53 -0.20 2.44
N ASP A 45 -17.61 1.12 2.36
CA ASP A 45 -16.40 1.97 2.33
C ASP A 45 -15.86 2.13 3.76
N SER A 46 -14.62 1.71 4.00
CA SER A 46 -13.99 1.78 5.31
C SER A 46 -13.38 3.17 5.56
N PRO A 47 -13.49 3.71 6.79
CA PRO A 47 -12.96 5.02 7.13
C PRO A 47 -11.45 5.02 7.38
N THR A 48 -10.83 3.86 7.66
CA THR A 48 -9.40 3.78 7.96
C THR A 48 -8.70 2.66 7.18
N PRO A 49 -7.42 2.85 6.79
CA PRO A 49 -6.65 1.80 6.13
C PRO A 49 -6.51 0.51 6.94
N GLN A 50 -6.51 0.62 8.28
CA GLN A 50 -6.36 -0.54 9.17
C GLN A 50 -7.62 -1.40 9.21
N GLU A 51 -8.80 -0.79 9.33
CA GLU A 51 -10.08 -1.51 9.23
C GLU A 51 -10.26 -2.13 7.85
N PHE A 52 -9.95 -1.38 6.79
CA PHE A 52 -9.92 -1.90 5.42
C PHE A 52 -9.01 -3.12 5.28
N GLY A 53 -7.75 -3.02 5.71
CA GLY A 53 -6.79 -4.12 5.62
C GLY A 53 -7.23 -5.37 6.40
N ASN A 54 -7.77 -5.19 7.61
CA ASN A 54 -8.26 -6.30 8.43
C ASN A 54 -9.47 -7.00 7.79
N SER A 55 -10.35 -6.27 7.10
CA SER A 55 -11.54 -6.84 6.42
C SER A 55 -11.20 -7.82 5.29
N TRP A 56 -9.98 -7.73 4.72
CA TRP A 56 -9.51 -8.57 3.62
C TRP A 56 -8.63 -9.75 4.05
N THR A 57 -8.65 -10.11 5.34
CA THR A 57 -7.90 -11.26 5.85
C THR A 57 -8.45 -12.57 5.28
N ALA A 58 -7.56 -13.43 4.75
CA ALA A 58 -7.96 -14.69 4.11
C ALA A 58 -8.31 -15.82 5.11
N THR A 59 -7.88 -15.67 6.36
CA THR A 59 -8.11 -16.60 7.47
C THR A 59 -8.30 -15.79 8.75
N GLU A 60 -8.83 -16.42 9.79
CA GLU A 60 -8.86 -15.81 11.12
C GLU A 60 -7.44 -15.41 11.54
N CYS A 61 -7.25 -14.10 11.68
CA CYS A 61 -6.00 -13.47 12.08
C CYS A 61 -6.29 -12.55 13.26
N VAL A 62 -5.31 -12.38 14.15
CA VAL A 62 -5.38 -11.30 15.14
C VAL A 62 -5.37 -9.98 14.36
N ASN A 63 -6.36 -9.12 14.62
CA ASN A 63 -6.41 -7.78 14.04
C ASN A 63 -5.04 -7.11 14.20
N SER A 64 -4.55 -6.48 13.13
CA SER A 64 -3.24 -5.83 13.17
C SER A 64 -3.19 -4.89 14.38
N PRO A 65 -2.19 -5.02 15.28
CA PRO A 65 -2.04 -4.10 16.39
C PRO A 65 -1.78 -2.67 15.90
N ASP A 66 -1.91 -1.71 16.80
CA ASP A 66 -1.63 -0.29 16.55
C ASP A 66 -0.31 -0.10 15.78
N ILE A 67 -0.41 0.53 14.60
CA ILE A 67 0.70 0.72 13.67
C ILE A 67 1.60 1.83 14.23
N ARG A 68 2.52 1.43 15.11
CA ARG A 68 3.52 2.35 15.65
C ARG A 68 4.63 2.59 14.62
N PRO A 69 5.03 3.85 14.36
CA PRO A 69 6.12 4.14 13.44
C PRO A 69 7.40 3.39 13.84
N PRO A 70 8.03 2.62 12.93
CA PRO A 70 9.24 1.85 13.27
C PRO A 70 10.40 2.71 13.80
N CYS A 71 10.51 3.97 13.35
CA CYS A 71 11.52 4.92 13.85
C CYS A 71 11.33 5.24 15.34
N SER A 72 10.08 5.35 15.81
CA SER A 72 9.79 5.56 17.24
C SER A 72 10.17 4.34 18.09
N LEU A 73 10.08 3.14 17.53
CA LEU A 73 10.47 1.89 18.19
C LEU A 73 11.98 1.63 18.11
N SER A 74 12.68 2.25 17.15
CA SER A 74 14.13 2.10 16.95
C SER A 74 14.82 3.45 16.71
N PRO A 75 14.86 4.36 17.72
CA PRO A 75 15.37 5.72 17.55
C PRO A 75 16.83 5.76 17.09
N LEU A 76 17.65 4.80 17.51
CA LEU A 76 19.06 4.70 17.11
C LEU A 76 19.25 4.44 15.61
N ARG A 77 18.26 3.87 14.92
CA ARG A 77 18.31 3.59 13.47
C ARG A 77 17.78 4.74 12.63
N GLU A 78 17.00 5.65 13.22
CA GLU A 78 16.35 6.73 12.50
C GLU A 78 17.34 7.68 11.78
N PRO A 79 18.45 8.15 12.39
CA PRO A 79 19.39 9.03 11.70
C PRO A 79 20.01 8.39 10.46
N PHE A 80 20.31 7.08 10.55
CA PHE A 80 20.84 6.33 9.41
C PHE A 80 19.80 6.18 8.31
N ALA A 81 18.58 5.76 8.66
CA ALA A 81 17.48 5.59 7.70
C ALA A 81 17.16 6.90 6.97
N LYS A 82 17.05 8.01 7.71
CA LYS A 82 16.84 9.35 7.13
C LYS A 82 17.95 9.73 6.16
N ARG A 83 19.21 9.52 6.53
CA ARG A 83 20.35 9.84 5.65
C ARG A 83 20.33 9.02 4.35
N GLN A 84 20.06 7.72 4.42
CA GLN A 84 20.04 6.85 3.23
C GLN A 84 18.85 7.18 2.32
N CYS A 85 17.66 7.38 2.88
CA CYS A 85 16.46 7.68 2.10
C CYS A 85 16.42 9.12 1.55
N ALA A 86 17.22 10.05 2.10
CA ALA A 86 17.24 11.45 1.66
C ALA A 86 17.65 11.65 0.20
N VAL A 87 18.31 10.65 -0.43
CA VAL A 87 18.64 10.72 -1.87
C VAL A 87 17.39 10.92 -2.74
N LEU A 88 16.24 10.39 -2.34
CA LEU A 88 14.97 10.54 -3.05
C LEU A 88 14.48 12.00 -3.13
N LEU A 89 14.96 12.86 -2.21
CA LEU A 89 14.65 14.29 -2.15
C LEU A 89 15.81 15.17 -2.65
N SER A 90 16.90 14.56 -3.13
CA SER A 90 18.05 15.29 -3.67
C SER A 90 17.88 15.60 -5.16
N GLU A 91 18.79 16.43 -5.68
CA GLU A 91 18.84 16.80 -7.10
C GLU A 91 18.97 15.59 -8.05
N VAL A 92 19.47 14.45 -7.56
CA VAL A 92 19.54 13.19 -8.34
C VAL A 92 18.15 12.79 -8.87
N PHE A 93 17.09 13.07 -8.11
CA PHE A 93 15.71 12.75 -8.49
C PHE A 93 14.90 13.96 -8.94
N GLN A 94 15.53 15.11 -9.20
CA GLN A 94 14.85 16.36 -9.56
C GLN A 94 13.90 16.20 -10.76
N THR A 95 14.27 15.41 -11.76
CA THR A 95 13.44 15.16 -12.96
C THR A 95 12.11 14.45 -12.65
N CYS A 96 12.03 13.75 -11.51
CA CYS A 96 10.83 13.06 -11.06
C CYS A 96 10.05 13.85 -9.99
N HIS A 97 10.57 14.98 -9.53
CA HIS A 97 9.87 15.83 -8.58
C HIS A 97 8.79 16.65 -9.30
N PRO A 98 7.64 16.92 -8.65
CA PRO A 98 6.54 17.71 -9.23
C PRO A 98 6.92 19.15 -9.60
#